data_AF-A0A251N8J7-F1
#
_entry.id   AF-A0A251N8J7-F1
#
_cell.length_a   1.000
_cell.length_b   1.000
_cell.length_c   1.000
_cell.angle_alpha   90.00
_cell.angle_beta   90.00
_cell.angle_gamma   90.00
#
_symmetry.space_group_name_H-M   'P 1'
#
loop_
_entity.id
_entity.type
_entity.pdbx_description
1 polymer ?
#
loop_
_entity_poly.entity_id
_entity_poly.type
_entity_poly.pdbx_seq_one_letter_code
_entity_poly.pdbx_strand_id
1 'polypeptide(L)'
;MEQLGSKTSYAEKPEKFKGSKKFVVGRFLDFKMVDSKPVVRQVEDVQKIIHEILAEGMKINESFQVVSLIEKLPPNWKEFKSYLKHKRKKMSI
;
A
#
# COMPACT_ATOMS: atom_id res chain seq x y z
N MET A 1 40.13 39.38 -16.56
CA MET A 1 40.52 38.84 -15.24
C MET A 1 39.50 39.41 -14.28
N GLU A 2 38.64 38.67 -13.60
CA GLU A 2 38.74 37.36 -12.95
C GLU A 2 37.32 36.79 -12.79
N GLN A 3 37.24 35.49 -12.52
CA GLN A 3 36.11 34.60 -12.74
C GLN A 3 35.17 34.44 -11.51
N LEU A 4 34.02 33.81 -11.81
CA LEU A 4 33.23 32.85 -11.00
C LEU A 4 32.20 33.34 -9.98
N GLY A 5 30.96 32.97 -10.29
CA GLY A 5 29.84 32.90 -9.37
C GLY A 5 28.71 32.05 -9.94
N SER A 6 28.98 30.77 -10.19
CA SER A 6 27.98 29.78 -10.60
C SER A 6 26.82 29.75 -9.61
N LYS A 7 25.63 30.17 -10.03
CA LYS A 7 24.38 29.76 -9.40
C LYS A 7 23.72 28.71 -10.28
N THR A 8 24.04 27.45 -10.00
CA THR A 8 23.14 26.33 -10.28
C THR A 8 21.86 26.56 -9.49
N SER A 9 20.90 27.26 -10.10
CA SER A 9 19.51 27.20 -9.68
C SER A 9 19.02 25.81 -10.06
N TYR A 10 19.15 24.87 -9.14
CA TYR A 10 18.32 23.67 -9.19
C TYR A 10 16.88 24.16 -9.16
N ALA A 11 16.22 24.15 -10.32
CA ALA A 11 14.79 24.26 -10.38
C ALA A 11 14.23 23.09 -9.57
N GLU A 12 13.87 23.35 -8.32
CA GLU A 12 12.99 22.47 -7.57
C GLU A 12 11.76 22.26 -8.45
N LYS A 13 11.63 21.04 -8.98
CA LYS A 13 10.41 20.61 -9.66
C LYS A 13 9.25 20.98 -8.74
N PRO A 14 8.19 21.62 -9.25
CA PRO A 14 7.07 22.02 -8.41
C PRO A 14 6.56 20.76 -7.72
N GLU A 15 6.57 20.79 -6.38
CA GLU A 15 6.08 19.74 -5.49
C GLU A 15 4.54 19.68 -5.65
N LYS A 16 4.09 19.23 -6.82
CA LYS A 16 2.67 19.10 -7.13
C LYS A 16 2.13 17.95 -6.28
N PHE A 17 1.20 18.29 -5.39
CA PHE A 17 0.41 17.40 -4.53
C PHE A 17 1.05 16.90 -3.23
N LYS A 18 1.32 17.82 -2.29
CA LYS A 18 1.50 17.48 -0.86
C LYS A 18 0.24 16.86 -0.19
N GLY A 19 -0.91 16.85 -0.89
CA GLY A 19 -2.19 16.26 -0.44
C GLY A 19 -2.51 14.84 -0.95
N SER A 20 -2.01 14.42 -2.11
CA SER A 20 -2.42 13.15 -2.74
C SER A 20 -1.86 11.91 -2.04
N LYS A 21 -0.60 11.98 -1.58
CA LYS A 21 0.08 10.86 -0.88
C LYS A 21 -0.60 10.49 0.42
N LYS A 22 -0.96 11.49 1.24
CA LYS A 22 -1.64 11.26 2.52
C LYS A 22 -3.04 10.68 2.31
N PHE A 23 -3.72 11.11 1.25
CA PHE A 23 -5.07 10.65 0.93
C PHE A 23 -5.10 9.17 0.50
N VAL A 24 -4.17 8.72 -0.36
CA VAL A 24 -4.15 7.33 -0.82
C VAL A 24 -3.78 6.36 0.30
N VAL A 25 -2.84 6.75 1.18
CA VAL A 25 -2.49 5.95 2.37
C VAL A 25 -3.64 5.89 3.35
N GLY A 26 -4.34 7.00 3.59
CA GLY A 26 -5.55 7.03 4.42
C GLY A 26 -6.61 6.06 3.92
N ARG A 27 -6.92 6.09 2.61
CA ARG A 27 -7.86 5.13 2.00
C ARG A 27 -7.41 3.68 2.17
N PHE A 28 -6.11 3.39 2.01
CA PHE A 28 -5.59 2.05 2.25
C PHE A 28 -5.81 1.63 3.70
N LEU A 29 -5.50 2.47 4.68
CA LEU A 29 -5.63 2.15 6.10
C LEU A 29 -7.10 1.93 6.49
N ASP A 30 -7.99 2.79 6.02
CA ASP A 30 -9.42 2.76 6.35
C ASP A 30 -10.20 1.65 5.62
N PHE A 31 -9.66 1.10 4.53
CA PHE A 31 -10.33 0.04 3.77
C PHE A 31 -10.59 -1.19 4.63
N LYS A 32 -11.84 -1.64 4.69
CA LYS A 32 -12.28 -2.88 5.34
C LYS A 32 -13.20 -3.64 4.40
N MET A 33 -12.98 -4.93 4.22
CA MET A 33 -13.91 -5.73 3.45
C MET A 33 -15.18 -6.01 4.26
N VAL A 34 -16.29 -6.10 3.56
CA VAL A 34 -17.61 -6.41 4.10
C VAL A 34 -18.12 -7.73 3.55
N ASP A 35 -18.92 -8.44 4.33
CA ASP A 35 -19.46 -9.75 3.94
C ASP A 35 -20.49 -9.66 2.81
N SER A 36 -21.10 -8.48 2.60
CA SER A 36 -22.11 -8.25 1.57
C SER A 36 -21.57 -8.13 0.14
N LYS A 37 -20.25 -8.18 -0.06
CA LYS A 37 -19.60 -8.06 -1.37
C LYS A 37 -18.69 -9.25 -1.64
N PRO A 38 -18.55 -9.70 -2.91
CA PRO A 38 -17.58 -10.73 -3.26
C PRO A 38 -16.16 -10.34 -2.86
N VAL A 39 -15.44 -11.25 -2.21
CA VAL A 39 -14.06 -11.01 -1.76
C VAL A 39 -13.15 -10.64 -2.92
N VAL A 40 -13.28 -11.31 -4.07
CA VAL A 40 -12.45 -11.07 -5.26
C VAL A 40 -12.54 -9.61 -5.71
N ARG A 41 -13.75 -9.04 -5.78
CA ARG A 41 -13.94 -7.63 -6.14
C ARG A 41 -13.28 -6.67 -5.15
N GLN A 42 -13.38 -6.97 -3.86
CA GLN A 42 -12.78 -6.15 -2.83
C GLN A 42 -11.24 -6.28 -2.81
N VAL A 43 -10.69 -7.45 -3.16
CA VAL A 43 -9.24 -7.64 -3.34
C VAL A 43 -8.73 -6.80 -4.52
N GLU A 44 -9.44 -6.79 -5.65
CA GLU A 44 -9.13 -5.93 -6.80
C GLU A 44 -9.07 -4.45 -6.38
N ASP A 45 -9.99 -4.00 -5.53
CA ASP A 45 -10.01 -2.62 -5.02
C ASP A 45 -8.82 -2.31 -4.09
N VAL A 46 -8.44 -3.23 -3.21
CA VAL A 46 -7.21 -3.08 -2.39
C VAL A 46 -5.97 -3.02 -3.28
N GLN A 47 -5.90 -3.87 -4.31
CA GLN A 47 -4.79 -3.88 -5.26
C GLN A 47 -4.67 -2.54 -6.00
N LYS A 48 -5.79 -1.95 -6.46
CA LYS A 48 -5.77 -0.62 -7.08
C LYS A 48 -5.17 0.43 -6.15
N ILE A 49 -5.59 0.45 -4.88
CA ILE A 49 -5.05 1.40 -3.88
C ILE A 49 -3.54 1.20 -3.69
N ILE A 50 -3.05 -0.06 -3.64
CA ILE A 50 -1.61 -0.35 -3.56
C ILE A 50 -0.88 0.16 -4.80
N HIS A 51 -1.42 -0.03 -6.00
CA HIS A 51 -0.83 0.49 -7.23
C HIS A 51 -0.75 2.02 -7.23
N GLU A 52 -1.77 2.71 -6.71
CA GLU A 52 -1.75 4.15 -6.56
C GLU A 52 -0.69 4.60 -5.52
N ILE A 53 -0.52 3.87 -4.41
CA ILE A 53 0.57 4.11 -3.45
C ILE A 53 1.94 4.00 -4.15
N LEU A 54 2.15 2.97 -4.96
CA LEU A 54 3.38 2.77 -5.71
C LEU A 54 3.60 3.87 -6.76
N ALA A 55 2.53 4.29 -7.46
CA ALA A 55 2.58 5.36 -8.45
C ALA A 55 2.95 6.72 -7.83
N GLU A 56 2.59 6.96 -6.57
CA GLU A 56 3.00 8.13 -5.78
C GLU A 56 4.47 8.08 -5.31
N GLY A 57 5.22 7.04 -5.71
CA GLY A 57 6.63 6.84 -5.41
C GLY A 57 6.90 6.29 -4.01
N MET A 58 5.87 5.81 -3.31
CA MET A 58 6.03 5.17 -2.00
C MET A 58 6.41 3.70 -2.16
N LYS A 59 7.28 3.21 -1.28
CA LYS A 59 7.67 1.79 -1.23
C LYS A 59 6.83 1.08 -0.18
N ILE A 60 6.24 -0.06 -0.56
CA ILE A 60 5.48 -0.92 0.36
C ILE A 60 6.02 -2.34 0.26
N ASN A 61 6.47 -2.89 1.39
CA ASN A 61 7.04 -4.22 1.45
C ASN A 61 5.97 -5.29 1.15
N GLU A 62 6.33 -6.32 0.37
CA GLU A 62 5.41 -7.39 -0.03
C GLU A 62 4.78 -8.12 1.16
N SER A 63 5.57 -8.47 2.19
CA SER A 63 5.04 -9.11 3.40
C SER A 63 4.01 -8.21 4.10
N PHE A 64 4.23 -6.89 4.12
CA PHE A 64 3.25 -5.96 4.66
C PHE A 64 1.97 -5.92 3.83
N GLN A 65 2.06 -5.98 2.50
CA GLN A 65 0.88 -6.06 1.62
C GLN A 65 0.06 -7.32 1.91
N VAL A 66 0.72 -8.48 2.00
CA VAL A 66 0.07 -9.77 2.28
C VAL A 66 -0.63 -9.75 3.64
N VAL A 67 0.07 -9.34 4.70
CA VAL A 67 -0.51 -9.27 6.05
C VAL A 67 -1.67 -8.28 6.09
N SER A 68 -1.51 -7.11 5.46
CA SER A 68 -2.58 -6.09 5.41
C SER A 68 -3.82 -6.59 4.67
N LEU A 69 -3.65 -7.32 3.57
CA LEU A 69 -4.77 -7.92 2.83
C LEU A 69 -5.51 -8.95 3.69
N ILE A 70 -4.77 -9.80 4.42
CA ILE A 70 -5.35 -10.79 5.34
C ILE A 70 -6.15 -10.10 6.45
N GLU A 71 -5.61 -9.06 7.07
CA GLU A 71 -6.34 -8.31 8.11
C GLU A 71 -7.65 -7.72 7.57
N LYS A 72 -7.62 -7.23 6.32
CA LYS A 72 -8.76 -6.60 5.65
C LYS A 72 -9.87 -7.55 5.22
N LEU A 73 -9.64 -8.86 5.20
CA LEU A 73 -10.66 -9.86 4.82
C LEU A 73 -11.97 -9.69 5.61
N PRO A 74 -13.12 -10.12 5.06
CA PRO A 74 -14.41 -9.95 5.74
C PRO A 74 -14.47 -10.67 7.10
N PRO A 75 -15.36 -10.24 8.01
CA PRO A 75 -15.62 -10.92 9.28
C PRO A 75 -15.90 -12.42 9.15
N ASN A 76 -16.68 -12.84 8.14
CA ASN A 76 -17.00 -14.26 7.91
C ASN A 76 -15.80 -15.11 7.47
N TRP A 77 -14.62 -14.51 7.28
CA TRP A 77 -13.39 -15.20 6.92
C TRP A 77 -12.44 -15.36 8.12
N LYS A 78 -12.92 -15.14 9.35
CA LYS A 78 -12.11 -15.18 10.59
C LYS A 78 -11.29 -16.47 10.74
N GLU A 79 -11.90 -17.63 10.49
CA GLU A 79 -11.25 -18.94 10.58
C GLU A 79 -10.15 -19.07 9.52
N PHE A 80 -10.41 -18.59 8.30
CA PHE A 80 -9.42 -18.58 7.24
C PHE A 80 -8.25 -17.62 7.54
N LYS A 81 -8.52 -16.43 8.11
CA LYS A 81 -7.47 -15.52 8.59
C LYS A 81 -6.60 -16.21 9.64
N SER A 82 -7.23 -16.89 10.60
CA SER A 82 -6.52 -17.66 11.64
C SER A 82 -5.63 -18.73 11.00
N TYR A 83 -6.17 -19.51 10.07
CA TYR A 83 -5.41 -20.49 9.31
C TYR A 83 -4.19 -19.88 8.61
N LEU A 84 -4.34 -18.75 7.90
CA LEU A 84 -3.23 -18.09 7.22
C LEU A 84 -2.15 -17.58 8.18
N LYS A 85 -2.54 -17.00 9.33
CA LYS A 85 -1.61 -16.53 10.37
C LYS A 85 -0.82 -17.68 10.99
N HIS A 86 -1.47 -18.83 11.16
CA HIS A 86 -0.88 -20.02 11.79
C HIS A 86 -0.25 -20.98 10.77
N LYS A 87 -0.33 -20.72 9.46
CA LYS A 87 0.33 -21.51 8.40
C LYS A 87 1.85 -21.33 8.36
N ARG A 88 2.48 -21.05 9.50
CA ARG A 88 3.92 -21.24 9.70
C ARG A 88 4.21 -22.74 9.84
N LYS A 89 3.84 -23.51 8.80
CA LYS A 89 4.06 -24.95 8.77
C LYS A 89 5.52 -25.17 8.39
N LYS A 90 6.31 -25.56 9.39
CA LYS A 90 7.55 -26.31 9.26
C LYS A 90 7.43 -27.25 8.06
N MET A 91 8.15 -26.95 6.98
CA MET A 91 8.55 -27.99 6.04
C MET A 91 9.74 -28.69 6.70
N SER A 92 9.49 -29.63 7.60
CA SER A 92 10.48 -30.69 7.78
C SER A 92 10.12 -31.77 6.76
N ILE A 93 11.01 -31.94 5.78
CA ILE A 93 11.07 -33.15 4.97
C ILE A 93 11.38 -34.32 5.89
#